data_AF-A0A6P6LUR1-F1
#
_entry.id   AF-A0A6P6LUR1-F1
#
_cell.length_a   1.000
_cell.length_b   1.000
_cell.length_c   1.000
_cell.angle_alpha   90.00
_cell.angle_beta   90.00
_cell.angle_gamma   90.00
#
_symmetry.space_group_name_H-M   'P 1'
#
loop_
_entity.id
_entity.type
_entity.pdbx_description
1 polymer ?
#
loop_
_entity_poly.entity_id
_entity_poly.type
_entity_poly.pdbx_seq_one_letter_code
_entity_poly.pdbx_strand_id
1 'polypeptide(L)'
;MFRCFNLLLLLVCLVYHSDEISVKTGEELKMSVLVSDADKVKTNSSGEWKEVWTRDHGVQSDRMNDDDDGNLIIKSFLDSDAGTYRVLDTEGETLITVTVTESPEKLDDTEQQRNWIVSVVVCLVILAVIVIVISVFIWRRQHRDHTQVQENTENTQELEKL
;
A
#
# COMPACT_ATOMS: atom_id res chain seq x y z
N MET A 1 10.56 -16.28 13.80
CA MET A 1 9.20 -16.07 13.26
C MET A 1 8.98 -14.59 12.96
N PHE A 2 9.79 -13.99 12.05
CA PHE A 2 9.78 -12.54 11.79
C PHE A 2 9.89 -12.20 10.29
N ARG A 3 9.66 -13.16 9.39
CA ARG A 3 9.84 -12.94 7.94
C ARG A 3 8.54 -12.70 7.17
N CYS A 4 7.38 -12.74 7.84
CA CYS A 4 6.08 -12.59 7.17
C CYS A 4 5.49 -11.17 7.31
N PHE A 5 5.89 -10.38 8.31
CA PHE A 5 5.36 -9.02 8.49
C PHE A 5 5.88 -8.04 7.43
N ASN A 6 7.11 -8.25 6.92
CA ASN A 6 7.71 -7.39 5.89
C ASN A 6 7.09 -7.67 4.50
N LEU A 7 6.80 -8.93 4.19
CA LEU A 7 6.15 -9.30 2.93
C LEU A 7 4.69 -8.85 2.88
N LEU A 8 4.00 -8.85 4.03
CA LEU A 8 2.63 -8.32 4.14
C LEU A 8 2.62 -6.78 4.03
N LEU A 9 3.63 -6.08 4.55
CA LEU A 9 3.80 -4.64 4.34
C LEU A 9 4.11 -4.31 2.88
N LEU A 10 4.96 -5.12 2.22
CA LEU A 10 5.28 -4.99 0.79
C LEU A 10 4.08 -5.32 -0.11
N LEU A 11 3.25 -6.31 0.24
CA LEU A 11 2.01 -6.63 -0.46
C LEU A 11 0.93 -5.57 -0.24
N VAL A 12 0.87 -4.95 0.94
CA VAL A 12 0.00 -3.78 1.20
C VAL A 12 0.51 -2.55 0.45
N CYS A 13 1.82 -2.32 0.36
CA CYS A 13 2.39 -1.25 -0.48
C CYS A 13 2.08 -1.48 -1.96
N LEU A 14 2.29 -2.68 -2.52
CA LEU A 14 2.06 -2.95 -3.94
C LEU A 14 0.57 -2.93 -4.33
N VAL A 15 -0.35 -3.32 -3.45
CA VAL A 15 -1.80 -3.19 -3.68
C VAL A 15 -2.27 -1.74 -3.51
N TYR A 16 -1.55 -0.93 -2.75
CA TYR A 16 -1.76 0.52 -2.63
C TYR A 16 -1.19 1.31 -3.83
N HIS A 17 -0.17 0.80 -4.51
CA HIS A 17 0.54 1.45 -5.65
C HIS A 17 -0.27 1.58 -6.96
N SER A 18 -1.59 1.47 -6.91
CA SER A 18 -2.50 2.02 -7.93
C SER A 18 -3.39 3.04 -7.24
N ASP A 19 -2.76 4.12 -6.78
CA ASP A 19 -3.47 5.24 -6.18
C ASP A 19 -4.27 5.95 -7.28
N GLU A 20 -5.60 5.81 -7.19
CA GLU A 20 -6.51 6.68 -7.90
C GLU A 20 -6.73 7.93 -7.04
N ILE A 21 -6.19 9.06 -7.49
CA ILE A 21 -6.26 10.33 -6.78
C ILE A 21 -7.22 11.23 -7.55
N SER A 22 -8.25 11.71 -6.85
CA SER A 22 -9.20 12.67 -7.40
C SER A 22 -8.90 14.07 -6.86
N VAL A 23 -8.69 15.05 -7.73
CA VAL A 23 -8.29 16.41 -7.37
C VAL A 23 -9.20 17.42 -8.03
N LYS A 24 -9.54 18.50 -7.32
CA LYS A 24 -10.32 19.61 -7.89
C LYS A 24 -9.42 20.54 -8.70
N THR A 25 -9.95 21.05 -9.80
CA THR A 25 -9.24 22.01 -10.65
C THR A 25 -8.91 23.28 -9.88
N GLY A 26 -7.66 23.73 -10.03
CA GLY A 26 -7.08 24.86 -9.30
C GLY A 26 -6.31 24.47 -8.04
N GLU A 27 -6.56 23.29 -7.45
CA GLU A 27 -5.90 22.84 -6.21
C GLU A 27 -4.50 22.29 -6.48
N GLU A 28 -3.68 22.24 -5.42
CA GLU A 28 -2.36 21.61 -5.47
C GLU A 28 -2.49 20.09 -5.38
N LEU A 29 -1.87 19.37 -6.32
CA LEU A 29 -1.75 17.91 -6.25
C LEU A 29 -0.33 17.54 -5.80
N LYS A 30 -0.24 16.75 -4.71
CA LYS A 30 1.02 16.21 -4.18
C LYS A 30 1.04 14.69 -4.32
N MET A 31 2.00 14.17 -5.09
CA MET A 31 2.17 12.73 -5.35
C MET A 31 3.47 12.23 -4.72
N SER A 32 3.40 11.32 -3.77
CA SER A 32 4.58 10.70 -3.12
C SER A 32 5.17 9.60 -4.02
N VAL A 33 5.84 9.99 -5.09
CA VAL A 33 6.24 9.09 -6.19
C VAL A 33 7.74 8.99 -6.43
N LEU A 34 8.55 9.89 -5.86
CA LEU A 34 10.00 9.95 -6.09
C LEU A 34 10.74 9.08 -5.08
N VAL A 35 10.60 7.75 -5.24
CA VAL A 35 11.32 6.77 -4.42
C VAL A 35 12.81 6.70 -4.76
N SER A 36 13.62 6.11 -3.87
CA SER A 36 15.08 6.05 -4.00
C SER A 36 15.59 5.44 -5.32
N ASP A 37 14.82 4.56 -5.96
CA ASP A 37 15.18 3.90 -7.21
C ASP A 37 14.56 4.57 -8.45
N ALA A 38 13.76 5.63 -8.27
CA ALA A 38 13.11 6.34 -9.37
C ALA A 38 14.12 7.09 -10.24
N ASP A 39 14.11 6.85 -11.55
CA ASP A 39 14.93 7.59 -12.51
C ASP A 39 14.11 8.62 -13.29
N LYS A 40 12.88 8.26 -13.66
CA LYS A 40 12.00 9.10 -14.50
C LYS A 40 10.55 9.00 -14.08
N VAL A 41 9.80 10.08 -14.28
CA VAL A 41 8.33 10.07 -14.23
C VAL A 41 7.78 10.45 -15.58
N LYS A 42 6.86 9.63 -16.11
CA LYS A 42 6.14 9.88 -17.35
C LYS A 42 4.64 9.98 -17.12
N THR A 43 3.95 10.82 -17.87
CA THR A 43 2.50 10.92 -17.85
C THR A 43 1.91 10.74 -19.25
N ASN A 44 0.71 10.17 -19.34
CA ASN A 44 -0.08 10.11 -20.57
C ASN A 44 -1.23 11.13 -20.61
N SER A 45 -1.25 12.13 -19.73
CA SER A 45 -2.35 13.09 -19.63
C SER A 45 -2.69 13.81 -20.94
N SER A 46 -1.67 14.03 -21.78
CA SER A 46 -1.82 14.62 -23.12
C SER A 46 -2.20 13.64 -24.23
N GLY A 47 -2.46 12.37 -23.91
CA GLY A 47 -2.70 11.28 -24.87
C GLY A 47 -1.45 10.53 -25.29
N GLU A 48 -0.26 11.11 -25.11
CA GLU A 48 1.04 10.46 -25.33
C GLU A 48 1.88 10.48 -24.06
N TRP A 49 2.78 9.49 -23.92
CA TRP A 49 3.71 9.42 -22.80
C TRP A 49 4.78 10.48 -22.90
N LYS A 50 4.78 11.43 -21.94
CA LYS A 50 5.76 12.50 -21.84
C LYS A 50 6.47 12.47 -20.50
N GLU A 51 7.77 12.75 -20.51
CA GLU A 51 8.59 12.92 -19.31
C GLU A 51 8.25 14.24 -18.59
N VAL A 52 7.98 14.15 -17.29
CA VAL A 52 7.63 15.30 -16.43
C VAL A 52 8.62 15.53 -15.30
N TRP A 53 9.40 14.50 -14.96
CA TRP A 53 10.48 14.57 -14.00
C TRP A 53 11.58 13.56 -14.35
N THR A 54 12.84 13.91 -14.09
CA THR A 54 13.97 12.99 -14.14
C THR A 54 14.90 13.23 -12.95
N ARG A 55 15.61 12.20 -12.51
CA ARG A 55 16.55 12.31 -11.37
C ARG A 55 17.62 13.37 -11.58
N ASP A 56 18.16 13.47 -12.79
CA ASP A 56 19.28 14.36 -13.10
C ASP A 56 18.87 15.81 -13.37
N HIS A 57 17.62 16.04 -13.78
CA HIS A 57 17.16 17.36 -14.22
C HIS A 57 15.93 17.88 -13.47
N GLY A 58 15.39 17.11 -12.51
CA GLY A 58 14.19 17.46 -11.75
C GLY A 58 12.95 17.58 -12.63
N VAL A 59 12.03 18.47 -12.24
CA VAL A 59 10.80 18.75 -12.98
C VAL A 59 11.03 19.42 -14.34
N GLN A 60 10.19 19.06 -15.32
CA GLN A 60 10.30 19.52 -16.72
C GLN A 60 9.28 20.62 -17.07
N SER A 61 8.59 21.19 -16.08
CA SER A 61 7.52 22.18 -16.25
C SER A 61 7.51 23.17 -15.09
N ASP A 62 7.35 24.46 -15.37
CA ASP A 62 7.25 25.51 -14.35
C ASP A 62 6.02 25.36 -13.43
N ARG A 63 4.99 24.67 -13.93
CA ARG A 63 3.77 24.34 -13.18
C ARG A 63 3.98 23.22 -12.15
N MET A 64 5.13 22.55 -12.20
CA MET A 64 5.48 21.45 -11.31
C MET A 64 6.59 21.86 -10.34
N ASN A 65 6.73 21.08 -9.27
CA ASN A 65 7.86 21.14 -8.35
C ASN A 65 8.14 19.73 -7.81
N ASP A 66 9.32 19.50 -7.29
CA ASP A 66 9.66 18.35 -6.47
C ASP A 66 10.21 18.81 -5.12
N ASP A 67 10.01 17.99 -4.09
CA ASP A 67 10.48 18.26 -2.72
C ASP A 67 11.43 17.18 -2.20
N ASP A 68 12.17 17.52 -1.14
CA ASP A 68 13.13 16.62 -0.49
C ASP A 68 12.46 15.40 0.17
N ASP A 69 11.14 15.45 0.39
CA ASP A 69 10.33 14.36 0.93
C ASP A 69 9.94 13.32 -0.15
N GLY A 70 10.42 13.49 -1.38
CA GLY A 70 10.18 12.55 -2.48
C GLY A 70 8.83 12.73 -3.16
N ASN A 71 8.27 13.93 -3.14
CA ASN A 71 6.99 14.22 -3.78
C ASN A 71 7.16 14.98 -5.09
N LEU A 72 6.34 14.60 -6.07
CA LEU A 72 6.10 15.38 -7.27
C LEU A 72 4.81 16.19 -7.08
N ILE A 73 4.91 17.50 -7.27
CA ILE A 73 3.84 18.46 -6.96
C ILE A 73 3.41 19.16 -8.24
N ILE A 74 2.10 19.21 -8.51
CA ILE A 74 1.49 20.10 -9.50
C ILE A 74 0.86 21.26 -8.73
N LYS A 75 1.40 22.47 -8.92
CA LYS A 75 1.06 23.66 -8.11
C LYS A 75 -0.40 24.09 -8.24
N SER A 76 -1.00 23.85 -9.40
CA SER A 76 -2.40 24.13 -9.68
C SER A 76 -2.88 23.15 -10.76
N PHE A 77 -3.65 22.16 -10.32
CA PHE A 77 -4.16 21.07 -11.13
C PHE A 77 -5.16 21.57 -12.17
N LEU A 78 -5.08 21.07 -13.39
CA LEU A 78 -6.04 21.30 -14.47
C LEU A 78 -6.57 19.97 -14.98
N ASP A 79 -7.75 19.98 -15.59
CA ASP A 79 -8.35 18.79 -16.21
C ASP A 79 -7.38 18.13 -17.23
N SER A 80 -6.53 18.93 -17.89
CA SER A 80 -5.50 18.45 -18.83
C SER A 80 -4.34 17.72 -18.16
N ASP A 81 -4.18 17.84 -16.84
CA ASP A 81 -3.17 17.12 -16.07
C ASP A 81 -3.70 15.75 -15.60
N ALA A 82 -5.02 15.50 -15.71
CA ALA A 82 -5.61 14.20 -15.44
C ALA A 82 -5.05 13.14 -16.38
N GLY A 83 -4.74 11.98 -15.84
CA GLY A 83 -4.09 10.90 -16.58
C GLY A 83 -3.28 9.97 -15.68
N THR A 84 -2.61 9.03 -16.30
CA THR A 84 -1.76 8.06 -15.62
C THR A 84 -0.32 8.54 -15.60
N TYR A 85 0.27 8.54 -14.41
CA TYR A 85 1.66 8.83 -14.13
C TYR A 85 2.38 7.52 -13.79
N ARG A 86 3.52 7.28 -14.42
CA ARG A 86 4.38 6.13 -14.18
C ARG A 86 5.75 6.57 -13.72
N VAL A 87 6.20 5.97 -12.64
CA VAL A 87 7.56 6.09 -12.15
C VAL A 87 8.35 4.92 -12.70
N LEU A 88 9.47 5.22 -13.34
CA LEU A 88 10.35 4.26 -13.97
C LEU A 88 11.70 4.26 -13.27
N ASP A 89 12.32 3.09 -13.17
CA ASP A 89 13.73 2.98 -12.79
C ASP A 89 14.66 3.26 -13.98
N THR A 90 15.98 3.08 -13.76
CA THR A 90 17.03 3.28 -14.77
C THR A 90 16.96 2.29 -15.93
N GLU A 91 16.36 1.12 -15.72
CA GLU A 91 16.15 0.07 -16.73
C GLU A 91 14.85 0.32 -17.52
N GLY A 92 14.00 1.23 -17.05
CA GLY A 92 12.72 1.58 -17.64
C GLY A 92 11.56 0.73 -17.12
N GLU A 93 11.77 -0.06 -16.08
CA GLU A 93 10.73 -0.86 -15.43
C GLU A 93 9.84 0.02 -14.56
N THR A 94 8.54 -0.29 -14.53
CA THR A 94 7.57 0.52 -13.79
C THR A 94 7.61 0.18 -12.31
N LEU A 95 7.98 1.16 -11.49
CA LEU A 95 7.98 1.06 -10.03
C LEU A 95 6.62 1.40 -9.42
N ILE A 96 6.00 2.49 -9.90
CA ILE A 96 4.73 3.03 -9.36
C ILE A 96 3.84 3.49 -10.52
N THR A 97 2.52 3.26 -10.39
CA THR A 97 1.53 3.82 -11.31
C THR A 97 0.47 4.58 -10.52
N VAL A 98 0.32 5.87 -10.80
CA VAL A 98 -0.70 6.72 -10.18
C VAL A 98 -1.69 7.12 -11.26
N THR A 99 -2.99 7.01 -10.99
CA THR A 99 -4.03 7.51 -11.89
C THR A 99 -4.66 8.73 -11.27
N VAL A 100 -4.58 9.86 -11.96
CA VAL A 100 -5.13 11.12 -11.49
C VAL A 100 -6.40 11.41 -12.27
N THR A 101 -7.50 11.63 -11.55
CA THR A 101 -8.80 11.98 -12.12
C THR A 101 -9.23 13.36 -11.64
N GLU A 102 -9.98 14.06 -12.48
CA GLU A 102 -10.67 15.27 -12.05
C GLU A 102 -11.77 14.88 -11.06
N SER A 103 -11.81 15.56 -9.91
CA SER A 103 -12.93 15.43 -9.00
C SER A 103 -14.11 16.21 -9.56
N PRO A 104 -15.27 15.57 -9.80
CA PRO A 104 -16.45 16.33 -10.20
C PRO A 104 -16.75 17.35 -9.11
N GLU A 105 -16.87 18.63 -9.48
CA GLU A 105 -17.35 19.67 -8.56
C GLU A 105 -18.72 19.23 -8.02
N LYS A 106 -18.74 18.66 -6.82
CA LYS A 106 -19.96 18.26 -6.13
C LYS A 106 -19.90 18.73 -4.69
N LEU A 107 -20.83 19.64 -4.41
CA LEU A 107 -21.38 19.83 -3.08
C LEU A 107 -21.63 18.45 -2.45
N ASP A 108 -20.98 18.23 -1.30
CA ASP A 108 -21.34 17.35 -0.17
C ASP A 108 -20.24 16.33 0.18
N ASP A 109 -19.30 16.77 1.02
CA ASP A 109 -18.16 16.02 1.57
C ASP A 109 -18.56 14.83 2.50
N THR A 110 -19.86 14.56 2.64
CA THR A 110 -20.38 13.60 3.64
C THR A 110 -20.33 12.13 3.21
N GLU A 111 -20.27 11.79 1.93
CA GLU A 111 -20.36 10.38 1.48
C GLU A 111 -18.99 9.66 1.44
N GLN A 112 -17.92 10.32 1.02
CA GLN A 112 -16.59 9.70 0.92
C GLN A 112 -16.00 9.38 2.30
N GLN A 113 -16.21 10.28 3.29
CA GLN A 113 -15.82 10.03 4.68
C GLN A 113 -16.58 8.83 5.28
N ARG A 114 -17.72 8.43 4.73
CA ARG A 114 -18.48 7.28 5.24
C ARG A 114 -17.95 5.96 4.68
N ASN A 115 -17.55 5.93 3.41
CA ASN A 115 -17.07 4.71 2.76
C ASN A 115 -15.70 4.25 3.26
N TRP A 116 -14.74 5.17 3.46
CA TRP A 116 -13.44 4.79 4.01
C TRP A 116 -13.55 4.29 5.46
N ILE A 117 -14.45 4.87 6.28
CA ILE A 117 -14.71 4.39 7.65
C ILE A 117 -15.24 2.97 7.62
N VAL A 118 -16.22 2.68 6.77
CA VAL A 118 -16.76 1.32 6.64
C VAL A 118 -15.66 0.34 6.21
N SER A 119 -14.82 0.73 5.26
CA SER A 119 -13.69 -0.09 4.79
C SER A 119 -12.68 -0.39 5.92
N VAL A 120 -12.27 0.63 6.68
CA VAL A 120 -11.35 0.49 7.82
C VAL A 120 -11.94 -0.41 8.90
N VAL A 121 -13.23 -0.22 9.23
CA VAL A 121 -13.93 -1.03 10.24
C VAL A 121 -14.00 -2.49 9.81
N VAL A 122 -14.33 -2.77 8.54
CA VAL A 122 -14.36 -4.14 8.00
C VAL A 122 -12.99 -4.80 8.08
N CYS A 123 -11.92 -4.08 7.73
CA CYS A 123 -10.54 -4.57 7.85
C CYS A 123 -10.17 -4.92 9.30
N LEU A 124 -10.51 -4.07 10.27
CA LEU A 124 -10.25 -4.34 11.69
C LEU A 124 -10.97 -5.60 12.19
N VAL A 125 -12.22 -5.82 11.75
CA VAL A 125 -12.99 -7.02 12.09
C VAL A 125 -12.32 -8.27 11.51
N ILE A 126 -11.89 -8.23 10.24
CA ILE A 126 -11.22 -9.37 9.60
C ILE A 126 -9.91 -9.70 10.34
N LEU A 127 -9.11 -8.70 10.71
CA LEU A 127 -7.87 -8.90 11.46
C LEU A 127 -8.14 -9.55 12.83
N ALA A 128 -9.16 -9.10 13.55
CA ALA A 128 -9.55 -9.69 14.82
C ALA A 128 -9.93 -11.18 14.68
N VAL A 129 -10.68 -11.53 13.62
CA VAL A 129 -11.05 -12.93 13.34
C VAL A 129 -9.82 -13.79 13.05
N ILE A 130 -8.87 -13.30 12.24
CA ILE A 130 -7.64 -14.02 11.92
C ILE A 130 -6.83 -14.28 13.20
N VAL A 131 -6.70 -13.30 14.08
CA VAL A 131 -6.00 -13.45 15.36
C VAL A 131 -6.67 -14.54 16.21
N ILE A 132 -8.00 -14.53 16.32
CA ILE A 132 -8.75 -15.54 17.07
C ILE A 132 -8.50 -16.95 16.50
N VAL A 133 -8.56 -17.11 15.18
CA VAL A 133 -8.31 -18.41 14.52
C VAL A 133 -6.90 -18.91 14.82
N ILE A 134 -5.90 -18.02 14.75
CA ILE A 134 -4.51 -18.36 15.08
C ILE A 134 -4.37 -18.75 16.55
N SER A 135 -4.99 -18.01 17.48
CA SER A 135 -4.98 -18.33 18.90
C SER A 135 -5.59 -19.71 19.19
N VAL A 136 -6.72 -20.03 18.57
CA VAL A 136 -7.36 -21.36 18.71
C VAL A 136 -6.48 -22.46 18.11
N PHE A 137 -5.84 -22.20 16.97
CA PHE A 137 -4.95 -23.16 16.34
C PHE A 137 -3.73 -23.46 17.22
N ILE A 138 -3.11 -22.43 17.79
CA ILE A 138 -2.00 -22.57 18.74
C ILE A 138 -2.46 -23.32 19.99
N TRP A 139 -3.61 -22.96 20.58
CA TRP A 139 -4.17 -23.65 21.74
C TRP A 139 -4.42 -25.13 21.46
N ARG A 140 -5.06 -25.47 20.33
CA ARG A 140 -5.30 -26.86 19.94
C ARG A 140 -4.01 -27.65 19.74
N ARG A 141 -3.00 -27.01 19.16
CA ARG A 141 -1.68 -27.63 18.98
C ARG A 141 -1.01 -27.90 20.32
N GLN A 142 -1.01 -26.91 21.23
CA GLN A 142 -0.42 -27.05 22.55
C GLN A 142 -1.13 -28.10 23.41
N HIS A 143 -2.46 -28.17 23.37
CA HIS A 143 -3.21 -29.21 24.08
C HIS A 143 -2.88 -30.62 23.58
N ARG A 144 -2.64 -30.79 22.27
CA ARG A 144 -2.26 -32.08 21.69
C ARG A 144 -0.89 -32.55 22.19
N ASP A 145 0.03 -31.62 22.41
CA ASP A 145 1.37 -31.93 22.91
C ASP A 145 1.36 -32.29 24.40
N HIS A 146 0.52 -31.64 25.24
CA HIS A 146 0.40 -31.97 26.66
C HIS A 146 -0.19 -33.37 26.91
N THR A 147 -1.14 -33.82 26.08
CA THR A 147 -1.74 -35.17 26.21
C THR A 147 -0.73 -36.27 25.90
N GLN A 148 0.15 -36.08 24.91
CA GLN A 148 1.19 -37.07 24.56
C GLN A 148 2.29 -37.19 25.63
N VAL A 149 2.64 -36.08 26.29
CA VAL A 149 3.66 -36.08 27.37
C VAL A 149 3.15 -36.82 28.61
N GLN A 150 1.86 -36.69 28.93
CA GLN A 150 1.27 -37.36 30.09
C GLN A 150 1.20 -38.88 29.90
N GLU A 151 0.75 -39.34 28.73
CA GLU A 151 0.66 -40.78 28.40
C GLU A 151 2.05 -41.45 28.35
N ASN A 152 3.07 -40.76 27.83
CA ASN A 152 4.42 -41.31 27.79
C ASN A 152 5.09 -41.37 29.18
N THR A 153 4.76 -40.42 30.06
CA THR A 153 5.31 -40.38 31.43
C THR A 153 4.73 -41.49 32.31
N GLU A 154 3.43 -41.76 32.18
CA GLU A 154 2.74 -42.81 32.93
C GLU A 154 3.20 -44.22 32.50
N ASN A 155 3.34 -44.46 31.20
CA ASN A 155 3.87 -45.73 30.68
C ASN A 155 5.33 -46.00 31.09
N THR A 156 6.15 -44.96 31.22
CA THR A 156 7.56 -45.11 31.67
C THR A 156 7.63 -45.48 33.15
N GLN A 157 6.78 -44.91 34.01
CA GLN A 157 6.77 -45.23 35.45
C GLN A 157 6.26 -46.64 35.77
N GLU A 158 5.38 -47.20 34.94
CA GLU A 158 4.89 -48.58 35.10
C GLU A 158 5.95 -49.61 34.68
N LEU A 159 6.82 -49.29 33.72
CA LEU A 159 7.89 -50.19 33.26
C LEU A 159 9.05 -50.32 34.26
N GLU A 160 9.33 -49.28 35.05
CA GLU A 160 10.38 -49.30 36.10
C GLU A 160 9.95 -50.01 37.40
N LYS A 161 8.68 -50.39 37.52
CA LYS A 161 8.12 -51.10 38.70
C LYS A 161 7.99 -52.62 38.51
N LEU A 162 8.37 -53.16 37.36
CA LEU A 162 8.46 -54.60 37.06
C LEU A 162 9.90 -55.10 37.14
#